data_AF-A0A535X103-F1
#
_entry.id   AF-A0A535X103-F1
#
_cell.length_a   1.000
_cell.length_b   1.000
_cell.length_c   1.000
_cell.angle_alpha   90.00
_cell.angle_beta   90.00
_cell.angle_gamma   90.00
#
_symmetry.space_group_name_H-M   'P 1'
#
loop_
_entity.id
_entity.type
_entity.pdbx_description
1 polymer ?
#
loop_
_entity_poly.entity_id
_entity_poly.type
_entity_poly.pdbx_seq_one_letter_code
_entity_poly.pdbx_strand_id
1 'polypeptide(L)' 'MKLGLNIPDFTWPGGAAKLGSTLAQIARTADQVGFQSISVMDHFWQIGRNGPPEHEMLEGYTALSFMA' A
#
# COMPACT_ATOMS: atom_id res chain seq x y z
N MET A 1 2.01 22.53 7.31
CA MET A 1 2.87 21.33 7.32
C MET A 1 2.37 20.38 6.23
N LYS A 2 3.25 19.66 5.55
CA LYS A 2 2.91 18.72 4.48
C LYS A 2 3.24 17.30 4.94
N LEU A 3 2.27 16.38 4.87
CA LEU A 3 2.43 15.00 5.33
C LEU A 3 2.28 14.04 4.16
N GLY A 4 3.15 13.03 4.09
CA GLY A 4 3.06 11.92 3.15
C GLY A 4 2.73 10.62 3.89
N LEU A 5 1.99 9.73 3.23
CA LEU A 5 1.67 8.39 3.73
C LEU A 5 2.51 7.35 2.97
N ASN A 6 3.38 6.65 3.68
CA ASN A 6 4.09 5.50 3.12
C ASN A 6 3.36 4.20 3.49
N ILE A 7 3.11 3.34 2.51
CA ILE A 7 2.50 2.01 2.69
C ILE A 7 3.58 0.94 2.46
N PRO A 8 4.25 0.44 3.52
CA PRO A 8 5.35 -0.50 3.40
C PRO A 8 4.93 -1.97 3.49
N ASP A 9 3.64 -2.26 3.63
CA ASP A 9 3.13 -3.63 3.78
C ASP A 9 1.71 -3.72 3.22
N PHE A 10 1.42 -4.85 2.59
CA PHE A 10 0.14 -5.20 1.96
C PHE A 10 -0.51 -6.42 2.62
N THR A 11 0.15 -7.02 3.61
CA THR A 11 -0.30 -8.19 4.36
C THR A 11 -1.38 -7.77 5.36
N TRP A 12 -2.63 -7.69 4.90
CA TRP A 12 -3.75 -7.21 5.71
C TRP A 12 -4.81 -8.29 5.95
N PRO A 13 -5.63 -8.15 7.02
CA PRO A 13 -6.76 -9.04 7.24
C PRO A 13 -7.68 -9.13 6.01
N GLY A 14 -8.05 -10.37 5.66
CA GLY A 14 -8.86 -10.68 4.47
C GLY A 14 -8.04 -11.03 3.22
N GLY A 15 -6.71 -10.89 3.26
CA GLY A 15 -5.78 -11.36 2.23
C GLY A 15 -6.05 -10.78 0.83
N ALA A 16 -5.64 -11.51 -0.20
CA ALA A 16 -5.77 -11.10 -1.59
C ALA A 16 -7.19 -10.66 -2.00
N ALA A 17 -8.24 -11.31 -1.46
CA ALA A 17 -9.63 -10.98 -1.77
C ALA A 17 -10.05 -9.58 -1.29
N LYS A 18 -9.38 -9.03 -0.26
CA LYS A 18 -9.67 -7.69 0.27
C LYS A 18 -8.63 -6.64 -0.13
N LEU A 19 -7.46 -7.06 -0.63
CA LEU A 19 -6.32 -6.21 -0.92
C LEU A 19 -6.69 -4.93 -1.70
N GLY A 20 -7.33 -5.07 -2.86
CA GLY A 20 -7.72 -3.92 -3.69
C GLY A 20 -8.72 -2.99 -2.98
N SER A 21 -9.73 -3.55 -2.31
CA SER A 21 -10.73 -2.74 -1.59
C SER A 21 -10.12 -1.98 -0.41
N THR A 22 -9.19 -2.61 0.31
CA THR A 22 -8.46 -1.99 1.43
C THR A 22 -7.52 -0.89 0.92
N LEU A 23 -6.76 -1.15 -0.13
CA LEU A 23 -5.86 -0.16 -0.73
C LEU A 23 -6.63 1.08 -1.21
N ALA A 24 -7.76 0.87 -1.89
CA ALA A 24 -8.61 1.97 -2.35
C ALA A 24 -9.23 2.76 -1.18
N GLN A 25 -9.58 2.08 -0.08
CA GLN A 25 -10.07 2.75 1.13
C GLN A 25 -8.97 3.63 1.77
N ILE A 26 -7.74 3.13 1.87
CA ILE A 26 -6.60 3.89 2.40
C ILE A 26 -6.36 5.14 1.55
N ALA A 27 -6.28 4.98 0.22
CA ALA A 27 -6.04 6.09 -0.69
C ALA A 27 -7.10 7.21 -0.57
N ARG A 28 -8.38 6.84 -0.65
CA ARG A 28 -9.49 7.79 -0.49
C ARG A 28 -9.48 8.47 0.86
N THR A 29 -9.19 7.72 1.93
CA THR A 29 -9.15 8.30 3.28
C THR A 29 -7.99 9.29 3.40
N ALA A 30 -6.81 8.95 2.89
CA ALA A 30 -5.63 9.80 2.92
C ALA A 30 -5.86 11.13 2.15
N ASP A 31 -6.50 11.06 0.98
CA ASP A 31 -6.89 12.24 0.20
C ASP A 31 -7.89 13.12 0.97
N GLN A 32 -8.95 12.52 1.50
CA GLN A 32 -9.99 13.23 2.26
C GLN A 32 -9.47 13.95 3.50
N VAL A 33 -8.46 13.38 4.18
CA VAL A 33 -7.87 14.00 5.39
C VAL A 33 -6.66 14.89 5.07
N GLY A 34 -6.33 15.07 3.79
CA GLY A 34 -5.36 16.08 3.33
C GLY A 34 -3.89 15.66 3.35
N PHE A 35 -3.58 14.36 3.22
CA PHE A 35 -2.22 13.93 2.92
C PHE A 35 -1.79 14.47 1.55
N GLN A 36 -0.55 14.95 1.45
CA GLN A 36 -0.02 15.54 0.22
C GLN A 36 0.40 14.47 -0.80
N SER A 37 0.84 13.30 -0.33
CA SER A 37 1.35 12.24 -1.19
C SER A 37 1.18 10.86 -0.56
N ILE A 38 1.10 9.85 -1.43
CA ILE A 38 1.18 8.45 -1.06
C ILE A 38 2.41 7.85 -1.75
N SER A 39 3.16 7.03 -1.01
CA SER A 39 4.22 6.17 -1.54
C SER A 39 3.98 4.73 -1.11
N VAL A 40 4.51 3.80 -1.89
CA VAL A 40 4.46 2.36 -1.59
C VAL A 40 5.87 1.80 -1.56
N MET A 41 6.04 0.68 -0.87
CA MET A 41 7.23 -0.15 -1.02
C MET A 41 7.11 -1.03 -2.27
N ASP A 42 8.22 -1.21 -2.99
CA ASP A 42 8.26 -1.98 -4.24
C ASP A 42 9.49 -2.89 -4.25
N HIS A 43 9.28 -4.15 -3.85
CA HIS A 43 10.31 -5.19 -3.90
C HIS A 43 9.71 -6.40 -4.60
N PHE A 44 10.53 -7.21 -5.27
CA PHE A 44 10.01 -8.43 -5.88
C PHE A 44 9.64 -9.50 -4.83
N TRP A 45 10.28 -9.47 -3.66
CA TRP A 45 9.95 -10.26 -2.47
C TRP A 45 9.86 -9.35 -1.24
N GLN A 46 9.13 -9.79 -0.23
CA GLN A 46 9.06 -9.05 1.05
C GLN A 46 10.44 -8.91 1.71
N ILE A 47 10.64 -7.80 2.42
CA ILE A 47 11.83 -7.57 3.25
C ILE A 47 11.68 -8.31 4.58
N GLY A 48 12.75 -8.96 5.03
CA GLY A 48 12.72 -9.80 6.25
C GLY A 48 12.30 -9.08 7.53
N ARG A 49 12.42 -7.74 7.59
CA ARG A 49 11.91 -6.92 8.70
C ARG A 49 10.37 -6.85 8.74
N ASN A 50 9.71 -6.98 7.60
CA ASN A 50 8.25 -6.89 7.47
C ASN A 50 7.60 -8.28 7.37
N GLY A 51 8.34 -9.30 6.93
CA GLY A 51 7.83 -10.67 6.91
C GLY A 51 8.65 -11.62 6.03
N PRO A 52 8.22 -12.88 5.94
CA PRO A 52 8.80 -13.86 5.02
C PRO A 52 8.56 -13.44 3.56
N PRO A 53 9.40 -13.89 2.60
CA PRO A 53 9.35 -13.50 1.19
C PRO A 53 7.99 -13.67 0.50
N GLU A 54 7.16 -14.59 0.99
CA GLU A 54 5.85 -14.97 0.43
C GLU A 54 4.70 -14.05 0.87
N HIS A 55 4.94 -13.13 1.81
CA HIS A 55 3.95 -12.10 2.16
C HIS A 55 3.58 -11.23 0.96
N GLU A 56 2.36 -10.71 0.97
CA GLU A 56 1.82 -9.93 -0.13
C GLU A 56 2.72 -8.74 -0.47
N MET A 57 3.02 -8.60 -1.76
CA MET A 57 3.77 -7.49 -2.31
C MET A 57 3.16 -7.08 -3.64
N LEU A 58 2.81 -5.81 -3.77
CA LEU A 58 2.33 -5.24 -5.01
C LEU A 58 3.48 -4.60 -5.77
N GLU A 59 3.41 -4.67 -7.10
CA GLU A 59 4.30 -3.90 -7.96
C GLU A 59 3.93 -2.42 -7.86
N GLY A 60 4.96 -1.58 -7.70
CA GLY A 60 4.79 -0.18 -7.32
C GLY A 60 3.94 0.65 -8.28
N TYR A 61 4.18 0.58 -9.58
CA TYR A 61 3.47 1.42 -10.55
C TYR A 61 2.02 1.02 -10.73
N THR A 62 1.71 -0.27 -10.73
CA THR A 62 0.35 -0.79 -10.83
C THR A 62 -0.46 -0.49 -9.56
N ALA A 63 0.16 -0.55 -8.37
CA ALA A 63 -0.48 -0.15 -7.12
C ALA A 63 -0.83 1.35 -7.11
N LEU A 64 0.10 2.21 -7.53
CA LEU A 64 -0.14 3.66 -7.64
C LEU A 64 -1.19 3.98 -8.72
N SER A 65 -1.14 3.31 -9.87
CA SER A 65 -2.12 3.51 -10.95
C SER A 65 -3.53 3.05 -10.56
N PHE A 66 -3.64 2.03 -9.70
CA PHE A 66 -4.93 1.59 -9.15
C PHE A 66 -5.54 2.60 -8.17
N MET A 67 -4.72 3.37 -7.47
CA MET A 67 -5.18 4.37 -6.49
C MET A 67 -5.49 5.76 -7.09
N ALA A 68 -4.92 6.06 -8.27
CA ALA A 68 -5.09 7.34 -8.97
C ALA A 68 -6.48 7.48 -9.61
#